data_AF-A0AA43LDC4-F1
#
_entry.id   AF-A0AA43LDC4-F1
#
_cell.length_a   1.000
_cell.length_b   1.000
_cell.length_c   1.000
_cell.angle_alpha   90.00
_cell.angle_beta   90.00
_cell.angle_gamma   90.00
#
_symmetry.space_group_name_H-M   'P 1'
#
loop_
_entity.id
_entity.type
_entity.pdbx_description
1 polymer ?
#
loop_
_entity_poly.entity_id
_entity_poly.type
_entity_poly.pdbx_seq_one_letter_code
_entity_poly.pdbx_strand_id
1 'polypeptide(L)'
;MEENKKRSLTDRIKSAPRKQWIKWILMFVICVSFVVWTGYTWMLIFCLVFFDSYITKYIPWGFWKQSKNKTIRSITEWVDAILFALVAAYFVTNYVFQNYQIPSSSLEKSLLVGDFLCVSKVSYGGRPPMTPLSFPLVQHTLPILDCKSYLEKPHADYKRLAGTGQIKRGDIVVFNYPSGDTVALKMQNADYYALCKENGRDAVWSNKALFGDIVYRPADRRENYVKRCMGLPGEVISLRNDTVFINGKAQKAPKNVQHMYYVQTDGTYFSPALLDELGITNEDRSRISSTPDDLGQFAPHAIEALGLKMVDGKAGILYSTVFLTPDMIDKLKQKPYVWTVIKSSDFMKRMGVLNGQKYYQEAPVFLYPINYNLKAEYGDYPAIWIPKRGVTLRFDKNVDYKVAAYERCIKNYEGNDFRYEGGKVYINGQQADSYTFKLDYYFMMGDNRDNSADSRAWGFVPEDHIVGKPLFIWLSIDKDKGSIRWDRLFTSAEKD
;
A
#
# COMPACT_ATOMS: atom_id res chain seq x y z
N MET A 1 -35.57 -20.56 36.81
CA MET A 1 -35.13 -21.16 35.52
C MET A 1 -35.34 -22.67 35.45
N GLU A 2 -35.64 -23.36 36.57
CA GLU A 2 -36.20 -24.72 36.52
C GLU A 2 -37.47 -24.81 35.65
N GLU A 3 -38.27 -23.74 35.58
CA GLU A 3 -39.42 -23.65 34.68
C GLU A 3 -39.08 -23.65 33.18
N ASN A 4 -37.97 -23.01 32.76
CA ASN A 4 -37.63 -22.99 31.33
C ASN A 4 -37.07 -24.33 30.87
N LYS A 5 -36.33 -25.05 31.73
CA LYS A 5 -35.81 -26.40 31.40
C LYS A 5 -36.92 -27.44 31.18
N LYS A 6 -38.13 -27.21 31.71
CA LYS A 6 -39.32 -28.08 31.57
C LYS A 6 -40.27 -27.69 30.44
N ARG A 7 -40.11 -26.52 29.82
CA ARG A 7 -40.98 -26.07 28.71
C ARG A 7 -40.59 -26.73 27.39
N SER A 8 -41.59 -27.23 26.66
CA SER A 8 -41.40 -27.74 25.31
C SER A 8 -40.86 -26.65 24.38
N LEU A 9 -40.21 -27.04 23.27
CA LEU A 9 -39.73 -26.08 22.26
C LEU A 9 -40.89 -25.19 21.76
N THR A 10 -42.07 -25.78 21.61
CA THR A 10 -43.29 -25.13 21.16
C THR A 10 -43.75 -24.04 22.13
N ASP A 11 -43.69 -24.29 23.44
CA ASP A 11 -44.06 -23.31 24.46
C ASP A 11 -43.08 -22.14 24.50
N ARG A 12 -41.78 -22.42 24.31
CA ARG A 12 -40.73 -21.39 24.23
C ARG A 12 -40.97 -20.45 23.05
N ILE A 13 -41.28 -20.98 21.87
CA ILE A 13 -41.59 -20.19 20.68
C ILE A 13 -42.84 -19.34 20.88
N LYS A 14 -43.94 -19.94 21.37
CA LYS A 14 -45.22 -19.23 21.60
C LYS A 14 -45.12 -18.14 22.67
N SER A 15 -44.30 -18.37 23.69
CA SER A 15 -44.10 -17.41 24.81
C SER A 15 -43.12 -16.28 24.49
N ALA A 16 -42.42 -16.32 23.34
CA ALA A 16 -41.46 -15.29 22.95
C ALA A 16 -42.16 -13.95 22.66
N PRO A 17 -41.83 -12.85 23.38
CA PRO A 17 -42.45 -11.55 23.15
C PRO A 17 -42.18 -11.00 21.75
N ARG A 18 -43.09 -10.18 21.23
CA ARG A 18 -42.96 -9.51 19.91
C ARG A 18 -41.61 -8.83 19.68
N LYS A 19 -41.05 -8.19 20.73
CA LYS A 19 -39.73 -7.54 20.67
C LYS A 19 -38.59 -8.51 20.33
N GLN A 20 -38.67 -9.77 20.76
CA GLN A 20 -37.65 -10.80 20.44
C GLN A 20 -37.79 -11.28 18.99
N TRP A 21 -39.02 -11.44 18.51
CA TRP A 21 -39.28 -11.72 17.10
C TRP A 21 -38.75 -10.63 16.18
N ILE A 22 -38.98 -9.36 16.48
CA ILE A 22 -38.45 -8.23 15.68
C ILE A 22 -36.91 -8.29 15.62
N LYS A 23 -36.24 -8.52 16.75
CA LYS A 23 -34.77 -8.65 16.80
C LYS A 23 -34.27 -9.83 15.97
N TRP A 24 -34.92 -10.99 16.08
CA TRP A 24 -34.56 -12.16 15.29
C TRP A 24 -34.76 -11.93 13.80
N ILE A 25 -35.91 -11.38 13.37
CA ILE A 25 -36.19 -11.06 11.96
C ILE A 25 -35.11 -10.11 11.42
N LEU A 26 -34.76 -9.07 12.16
CA LEU A 26 -33.70 -8.14 11.77
C LEU A 26 -32.36 -8.87 11.55
N MET A 27 -31.93 -9.68 12.53
CA MET A 27 -30.68 -10.43 12.42
C MET A 27 -30.72 -11.50 11.33
N PHE A 28 -31.88 -12.12 11.09
CA PHE A 28 -32.11 -13.06 10.01
C PHE A 28 -31.94 -12.38 8.65
N VAL A 29 -32.59 -11.23 8.43
CA VAL A 29 -32.47 -10.45 7.19
C VAL A 29 -31.03 -9.99 6.96
N ILE A 30 -30.34 -9.51 8.00
CA ILE A 30 -28.92 -9.13 7.91
C ILE A 30 -28.06 -10.35 7.51
N CYS A 31 -28.25 -11.48 8.19
CA CYS A 31 -27.48 -12.71 7.93
C CYS A 31 -27.73 -13.24 6.51
N VAL A 32 -28.99 -13.33 6.08
CA VAL A 32 -29.35 -13.77 4.72
C VAL A 32 -28.80 -12.80 3.68
N SER A 33 -28.91 -11.48 3.89
CA SER A 33 -28.33 -10.48 2.99
C SER A 33 -26.81 -10.60 2.89
N PHE A 34 -26.14 -10.86 4.02
CA PHE A 34 -24.70 -11.10 4.05
C PHE A 34 -24.32 -12.39 3.31
N VAL A 35 -25.09 -13.47 3.47
CA VAL A 35 -24.90 -14.73 2.73
C VAL A 35 -25.11 -14.53 1.24
N VAL A 36 -26.14 -13.80 0.82
CA VAL A 36 -26.40 -13.48 -0.59
C VAL A 36 -25.25 -12.66 -1.18
N TRP A 37 -24.77 -11.65 -0.45
CA TRP A 37 -23.66 -10.81 -0.89
C TRP A 37 -22.32 -11.56 -0.97
N THR A 38 -22.01 -12.36 0.04
CA THR A 38 -20.72 -13.08 0.12
C THR A 38 -20.71 -14.40 -0.64
N GLY A 39 -21.87 -15.01 -0.85
CA GLY A 39 -22.04 -16.38 -1.35
C GLY A 39 -21.68 -17.48 -0.34
N TYR A 40 -21.41 -17.14 0.93
CA TYR A 40 -21.01 -18.12 1.96
C TYR A 40 -22.23 -18.76 2.64
N THR A 41 -22.84 -19.74 1.97
CA THR A 41 -24.08 -20.41 2.43
C THR A 41 -23.99 -21.05 3.80
N TRP A 42 -22.82 -21.52 4.22
CA TRP A 42 -22.62 -22.11 5.56
C TRP A 42 -22.93 -21.12 6.69
N MET A 43 -22.82 -19.82 6.45
CA MET A 43 -23.14 -18.79 7.46
C MET A 43 -24.64 -18.72 7.80
N LEU A 44 -25.51 -19.39 7.05
CA LEU A 44 -26.91 -19.57 7.43
C LEU A 44 -27.06 -20.29 8.79
N ILE A 45 -26.06 -21.03 9.26
CA ILE A 45 -26.04 -21.59 10.62
C ILE A 45 -26.21 -20.50 11.69
N PHE A 46 -25.74 -19.28 11.45
CA PHE A 46 -25.94 -18.17 12.37
C PHE A 46 -27.42 -17.77 12.50
N CYS A 47 -28.26 -18.03 11.50
CA CYS A 47 -29.70 -17.84 11.63
C CYS A 47 -30.31 -18.74 12.71
N LEU A 48 -29.82 -19.98 12.84
CA LEU A 48 -30.22 -20.90 13.90
C LEU A 48 -29.71 -20.43 15.26
N VAL A 49 -28.46 -19.93 15.32
CA VAL A 49 -27.89 -19.34 16.53
C VAL A 49 -28.71 -18.13 17.00
N PHE A 50 -29.05 -17.22 16.09
CA PHE A 50 -29.88 -16.05 16.43
C PHE A 50 -31.29 -16.48 16.85
N PHE A 51 -31.88 -17.45 16.16
CA PHE A 51 -33.19 -18.01 16.53
C PHE A 51 -33.16 -18.55 17.97
N ASP A 52 -32.11 -19.29 18.32
CA ASP A 52 -31.97 -19.77 19.69
C ASP A 52 -31.70 -18.64 20.69
N SER A 53 -30.81 -17.69 20.38
CA SER A 53 -30.48 -16.61 21.31
C SER A 53 -31.67 -15.69 21.64
N TYR A 54 -32.59 -15.49 20.68
CA TYR A 54 -33.71 -14.58 20.84
C TYR A 54 -35.02 -15.29 21.17
N ILE A 55 -35.32 -16.43 20.55
CA ILE A 55 -36.62 -17.11 20.60
C ILE A 55 -36.58 -18.33 21.53
N THR A 56 -35.88 -19.41 21.14
CA THR A 56 -36.00 -20.68 21.88
C THR A 56 -35.24 -20.68 23.20
N LYS A 57 -34.11 -19.96 23.29
CA LYS A 57 -33.22 -19.87 24.45
C LYS A 57 -32.92 -21.24 25.06
N TYR A 58 -32.78 -22.24 24.20
CA TYR A 58 -32.47 -23.61 24.58
C TYR A 58 -31.06 -23.67 25.16
N ILE A 59 -30.09 -23.03 24.49
CA ILE A 59 -28.75 -22.82 25.02
C ILE A 59 -28.81 -21.69 26.05
N PRO A 60 -28.25 -21.87 27.25
CA PRO A 60 -28.24 -20.83 28.28
C PRO A 60 -27.12 -19.81 28.00
N TRP A 61 -27.26 -19.01 26.94
CA TRP A 61 -26.31 -17.98 26.49
C TRP A 61 -25.91 -16.94 27.54
N GLY A 62 -26.50 -16.93 28.74
CA GLY A 62 -26.17 -16.03 29.84
C GLY A 62 -26.11 -16.74 31.19
N PHE A 63 -25.71 -18.02 31.21
CA PHE A 63 -25.70 -18.86 32.43
C PHE A 63 -24.93 -18.21 33.60
N TRP A 64 -23.85 -17.48 33.30
CA TRP A 64 -22.98 -16.85 34.30
C TRP A 64 -23.69 -15.75 35.10
N LYS A 65 -24.74 -15.12 34.56
CA LYS A 65 -25.53 -14.11 35.28
C LYS A 65 -26.19 -14.65 36.54
N GLN A 66 -26.33 -15.98 36.62
CA GLN A 66 -26.91 -16.68 37.77
C GLN A 66 -25.86 -17.19 38.76
N SER A 67 -24.57 -17.04 38.45
CA SER A 67 -23.50 -17.43 39.38
C SER A 67 -23.62 -16.63 40.68
N LYS A 68 -23.67 -17.31 41.82
CA LYS A 68 -23.70 -16.66 43.15
C LYS A 68 -22.37 -15.98 43.50
N ASN A 69 -21.28 -16.38 42.85
CA ASN A 69 -19.98 -15.76 43.02
C ASN A 69 -19.89 -14.47 42.19
N LYS A 70 -19.84 -13.32 42.89
CA LYS A 70 -19.77 -11.99 42.29
C LYS A 70 -18.57 -11.83 41.36
N THR A 71 -17.41 -12.36 41.74
CA THR A 71 -16.17 -12.30 40.93
C THR A 71 -16.33 -13.06 39.62
N ILE A 72 -16.84 -14.30 39.66
CA ILE A 72 -17.08 -15.10 38.44
C ILE A 72 -18.07 -14.39 37.51
N ARG A 73 -19.15 -13.84 38.08
CA ARG A 73 -20.15 -13.09 37.31
C ARG A 73 -19.52 -11.90 36.60
N SER A 74 -18.80 -11.06 37.32
CA SER A 74 -18.16 -9.85 36.75
C SER A 74 -17.10 -10.20 35.71
N ILE A 75 -16.24 -11.19 35.96
CA ILE A 75 -15.24 -11.63 34.98
C ILE A 75 -15.92 -12.13 33.71
N THR A 76 -16.95 -12.98 33.83
CA THR A 76 -17.61 -13.56 32.65
C THR A 76 -18.40 -12.51 31.87
N GLU A 77 -18.98 -11.51 32.54
CA GLU A 77 -19.60 -10.35 31.88
C GLU A 77 -18.60 -9.56 31.02
N TRP A 78 -17.39 -9.32 31.53
CA TRP A 78 -16.32 -8.70 30.75
C TRP A 78 -15.88 -9.60 29.58
N VAL A 79 -15.70 -10.90 29.81
CA VAL A 79 -15.32 -11.87 28.77
C VAL A 79 -16.36 -11.90 27.64
N ASP A 80 -17.65 -11.96 27.96
CA ASP A 80 -18.74 -11.94 26.97
C ASP A 80 -18.75 -10.63 26.15
N ALA A 81 -18.61 -9.49 26.81
CA ALA A 81 -18.56 -8.19 26.14
C ALA A 81 -17.35 -8.07 25.19
N ILE A 82 -16.18 -8.52 25.63
CA ILE A 82 -14.96 -8.53 24.80
C ILE A 82 -15.12 -9.49 23.63
N LEU A 83 -15.64 -10.71 23.86
CA LEU A 83 -15.84 -11.69 22.80
C LEU A 83 -16.79 -11.16 21.73
N PHE A 84 -17.93 -10.58 22.13
CA PHE A 84 -18.86 -9.96 21.21
C PHE A 84 -18.21 -8.82 20.41
N ALA A 85 -17.46 -7.94 21.08
CA ALA A 85 -16.75 -6.84 20.44
C ALA A 85 -15.71 -7.33 19.43
N LEU A 86 -14.95 -8.39 19.75
CA LEU A 86 -13.96 -8.98 18.87
C LEU A 86 -14.59 -9.65 17.64
N VAL A 87 -15.72 -10.35 17.81
CA VAL A 87 -16.46 -10.94 16.68
C VAL A 87 -17.02 -9.85 15.78
N ALA A 88 -17.65 -8.82 16.35
CA ALA A 88 -18.15 -7.67 15.57
C ALA A 88 -17.00 -6.96 14.84
N ALA A 89 -15.90 -6.68 15.54
CA ALA A 89 -14.70 -6.08 14.96
C ALA A 89 -14.12 -6.94 13.84
N TYR A 90 -14.08 -8.27 13.99
CA TYR A 90 -13.64 -9.18 12.94
C TYR A 90 -14.47 -9.01 11.67
N PHE A 91 -15.81 -9.00 11.76
CA PHE A 91 -16.66 -8.82 10.57
C PHE A 91 -16.53 -7.43 9.96
N VAL A 92 -16.59 -6.38 10.79
CA VAL A 92 -16.50 -4.99 10.32
C VAL A 92 -15.16 -4.76 9.63
N THR A 93 -14.06 -5.16 10.27
CA THR A 93 -12.71 -4.92 9.74
C THR A 93 -12.37 -5.77 8.53
N ASN A 94 -12.89 -7.00 8.41
CA ASN A 94 -12.61 -7.83 7.24
C ASN A 94 -13.48 -7.46 6.03
N TYR A 95 -14.73 -7.01 6.21
CA TYR A 95 -15.68 -6.86 5.11
C TYR A 95 -16.11 -5.42 4.81
N VAL A 96 -16.10 -4.51 5.79
CA VAL A 96 -16.73 -3.19 5.65
C VAL A 96 -15.70 -2.08 5.54
N PHE A 97 -14.96 -1.82 6.61
CA PHE A 97 -13.94 -0.77 6.65
C PHE A 97 -12.85 -1.09 7.66
N GLN A 98 -11.66 -0.52 7.46
CA GLN A 98 -10.55 -0.65 8.41
C GLN A 98 -9.75 0.65 8.46
N ASN A 99 -9.17 0.92 9.63
CA ASN A 99 -8.32 2.09 9.82
C ASN A 99 -6.87 1.77 9.44
N TYR A 100 -6.24 2.69 8.71
CA TYR A 100 -4.83 2.59 8.30
C TYR A 100 -4.10 3.88 8.59
N GLN A 101 -2.87 3.78 9.10
CA GLN A 101 -1.99 4.94 9.29
C GLN A 101 -1.09 5.11 8.06
N ILE A 102 -0.81 6.36 7.67
CA ILE A 102 0.22 6.69 6.67
C ILE A 102 1.59 6.76 7.37
N PRO A 103 2.51 5.82 7.08
CA PRO A 103 3.78 5.74 7.78
C PRO A 103 4.93 6.46 7.06
N SER A 104 4.76 6.82 5.79
CA SER A 104 5.83 7.38 4.92
C SER A 104 5.34 8.54 4.06
N SER A 105 6.26 9.39 3.62
CA SER A 105 6.02 10.60 2.82
C SER A 105 5.80 10.34 1.33
N SER A 106 5.45 9.11 0.94
CA SER A 106 5.31 8.77 -0.49
C SER A 106 4.06 9.34 -1.18
N LEU A 107 3.06 9.72 -0.40
CA LEU A 107 1.88 10.49 -0.84
C LEU A 107 1.86 11.89 -0.23
N GLU A 108 3.02 12.37 0.26
CA GLU A 108 3.15 13.64 0.96
C GLU A 108 2.48 14.77 0.18
N LYS A 109 1.86 15.70 0.91
CA LYS A 109 0.95 16.77 0.41
C LYS A 109 -0.44 16.33 -0.03
N SER A 110 -0.62 15.12 -0.57
CA SER A 110 -1.95 14.52 -0.74
C SER A 110 -2.43 13.93 0.60
N LEU A 111 -1.68 12.98 1.13
CA LEU A 111 -1.85 12.37 2.44
C LEU A 111 -0.54 12.49 3.22
N LEU A 112 -0.61 13.03 4.44
CA LEU A 112 0.56 13.33 5.25
C LEU A 112 0.94 12.14 6.13
N VAL A 113 2.22 12.02 6.46
CA VAL A 113 2.66 11.12 7.52
C VAL A 113 1.91 11.44 8.81
N GLY A 114 1.35 10.39 9.43
CA GLY A 114 0.51 10.50 10.62
C GLY A 114 -0.97 10.74 10.36
N ASP A 115 -1.42 10.80 9.09
CA ASP A 115 -2.84 10.67 8.76
C ASP A 115 -3.32 9.24 9.06
N PHE A 116 -4.49 9.13 9.67
CA PHE A 116 -5.22 7.89 9.88
C PHE A 116 -6.47 7.89 9.00
N LEU A 117 -6.51 6.95 8.08
CA LEU A 117 -7.52 6.81 7.04
C LEU A 117 -8.62 5.87 7.49
N CYS A 118 -9.87 6.24 7.24
CA CYS A 118 -10.99 5.31 7.19
C CYS A 118 -11.07 4.72 5.78
N VAL A 119 -10.79 3.43 5.63
CA VAL A 119 -10.71 2.76 4.32
C VAL A 119 -11.90 1.85 4.11
N SER A 120 -12.68 2.11 3.07
CA SER A 120 -13.80 1.28 2.63
C SER A 120 -13.30 0.06 1.88
N LYS A 121 -13.60 -1.13 2.39
CA LYS A 121 -13.38 -2.39 1.68
C LYS A 121 -14.49 -2.68 0.66
N VAL A 122 -15.68 -2.12 0.88
CA VAL A 122 -16.85 -2.29 -0.01
C VAL A 122 -16.67 -1.55 -1.34
N SER A 123 -15.92 -0.44 -1.36
CA SER A 123 -15.79 0.43 -2.55
C SER A 123 -15.31 -0.31 -3.80
N TYR A 124 -14.32 -1.19 -3.66
CA TYR A 124 -13.78 -2.01 -4.76
C TYR A 124 -14.20 -3.48 -4.67
N GLY A 125 -15.17 -3.78 -3.80
CA GLY A 125 -15.54 -5.14 -3.44
C GLY A 125 -14.59 -5.69 -2.37
N GLY A 126 -15.12 -6.07 -1.22
CA GLY A 126 -14.29 -6.63 -0.15
C GLY A 126 -13.65 -7.94 -0.60
N ARG A 127 -12.41 -8.20 -0.18
CA ARG A 127 -11.82 -9.54 -0.26
C ARG A 127 -11.95 -10.21 1.10
N PRO A 128 -12.65 -11.34 1.22
CA PRO A 128 -12.66 -12.12 2.44
C PRO A 128 -11.23 -12.55 2.82
N PRO A 129 -10.94 -12.76 4.11
CA PRO A 129 -9.60 -13.14 4.53
C PRO A 129 -9.22 -14.50 3.95
N MET A 130 -8.04 -14.57 3.34
CA MET A 130 -7.45 -15.83 2.86
C MET A 130 -6.88 -16.64 4.02
N THR A 131 -6.56 -15.98 5.14
CA THR A 131 -6.21 -16.58 6.43
C THR A 131 -7.33 -16.34 7.44
N PRO A 132 -8.41 -17.14 7.40
CA PRO A 132 -9.61 -16.89 8.20
C PRO A 132 -9.37 -17.02 9.71
N LEU A 133 -8.40 -17.84 10.13
CA LEU A 133 -7.99 -18.00 11.52
C LEU A 133 -6.84 -17.04 11.86
N SER A 134 -7.20 -15.83 12.29
CA SER A 134 -6.24 -14.82 12.73
C SER A 134 -6.76 -14.02 13.90
N PHE A 135 -5.82 -13.52 14.71
CA PHE A 135 -6.15 -12.61 15.80
C PHE A 135 -6.69 -11.28 15.24
N PRO A 136 -7.89 -10.83 15.67
CA PRO A 136 -8.46 -9.57 15.21
C PRO A 136 -7.54 -8.39 15.51
N LEU A 137 -7.58 -7.37 14.65
CA LEU A 137 -6.86 -6.09 14.83
C LEU A 137 -5.31 -6.19 14.77
N VAL A 138 -4.76 -7.36 14.47
CA VAL A 138 -3.30 -7.58 14.38
C VAL A 138 -2.94 -8.11 12.99
N GLN A 139 -2.01 -7.43 12.31
CA GLN A 139 -1.69 -7.70 10.91
C GLN A 139 -0.97 -9.04 10.72
N HIS A 140 0.28 -9.18 11.19
CA HIS A 140 1.10 -10.39 10.95
C HIS A 140 1.79 -10.98 12.18
N THR A 141 2.08 -10.19 13.22
CA THR A 141 2.81 -10.63 14.42
C THR A 141 2.03 -10.23 15.67
N LEU A 142 1.83 -11.15 16.61
CA LEU A 142 1.22 -10.86 17.90
C LEU A 142 2.10 -9.89 18.70
N PRO A 143 1.51 -8.85 19.32
CA PRO A 143 2.24 -8.05 20.29
C PRO A 143 2.79 -8.94 21.40
N ILE A 144 3.98 -8.62 21.92
CA ILE A 144 4.64 -9.27 23.06
C ILE A 144 5.25 -10.67 22.76
N LEU A 145 4.50 -11.56 22.08
CA LEU A 145 4.93 -12.95 21.85
C LEU A 145 5.85 -13.14 20.64
N ASP A 146 6.02 -12.12 19.80
CA ASP A 146 6.83 -12.12 18.57
C ASP A 146 6.60 -13.34 17.65
N CYS A 147 5.37 -13.85 17.64
CA CYS A 147 4.95 -14.98 16.81
C CYS A 147 3.83 -14.58 15.85
N LYS A 148 3.54 -15.42 14.84
CA LYS A 148 2.53 -15.11 13.82
C LYS A 148 1.15 -14.86 14.46
N SER A 149 0.45 -13.81 14.02
CA SER A 149 -0.92 -13.50 14.46
C SER A 149 -2.00 -14.34 13.77
N TYR A 150 -1.61 -15.31 12.94
CA TYR A 150 -2.50 -16.12 12.13
C TYR A 150 -1.99 -17.55 12.00
N LEU A 151 -2.91 -18.48 11.72
CA LEU A 151 -2.58 -19.84 11.33
C LEU A 151 -2.47 -19.92 9.81
N GLU A 152 -1.50 -20.69 9.32
CA GLU A 152 -1.30 -20.90 7.87
C GLU A 152 -2.39 -21.79 7.25
N LYS A 153 -3.01 -22.66 8.06
CA LYS A 153 -4.10 -23.53 7.65
C LYS A 153 -5.28 -23.41 8.62
N PRO A 154 -6.53 -23.44 8.13
CA PRO A 154 -6.92 -23.49 6.72
C PRO A 154 -6.62 -22.18 5.99
N HIS A 155 -6.35 -22.27 4.68
CA HIS A 155 -6.17 -21.13 3.78
C HIS A 155 -7.31 -21.13 2.77
N ALA A 156 -7.96 -20.00 2.57
CA ALA A 156 -9.04 -19.82 1.62
C ALA A 156 -8.51 -19.23 0.30
N ASP A 157 -9.12 -19.63 -0.81
CA ASP A 157 -8.80 -19.06 -2.12
C ASP A 157 -9.27 -17.61 -2.22
N TYR A 158 -8.58 -16.83 -3.05
CA TYR A 158 -8.97 -15.46 -3.33
C TYR A 158 -10.38 -15.40 -3.94
N LYS A 159 -11.21 -14.53 -3.36
CA LYS A 159 -12.51 -14.15 -3.89
C LYS A 159 -12.69 -12.64 -3.75
N ARG A 160 -13.15 -11.98 -4.82
CA ARG A 160 -13.60 -10.59 -4.78
C ARG A 160 -15.13 -10.57 -4.63
N LEU A 161 -15.64 -9.90 -3.61
CA LEU A 161 -17.08 -9.71 -3.45
C LEU A 161 -17.58 -8.58 -4.34
N ALA A 162 -18.89 -8.52 -4.58
CA ALA A 162 -19.50 -7.39 -5.25
C ALA A 162 -19.24 -6.09 -4.44
N GLY A 163 -18.74 -5.06 -5.12
CA GLY A 163 -18.51 -3.73 -4.54
C GLY A 163 -19.45 -2.67 -5.07
N THR A 164 -19.26 -1.43 -4.64
CA THR A 164 -20.00 -0.27 -5.18
C THR A 164 -19.35 0.35 -6.41
N GLY A 165 -18.12 -0.05 -6.74
CA GLY A 165 -17.39 0.46 -7.89
C GLY A 165 -16.15 -0.36 -8.24
N GLN A 166 -15.36 0.16 -9.17
CA GLN A 166 -14.08 -0.38 -9.61
C GLN A 166 -12.99 0.68 -9.41
N ILE A 167 -11.74 0.24 -9.34
CA ILE A 167 -10.59 1.14 -9.26
C ILE A 167 -10.51 1.96 -10.55
N LYS A 168 -10.34 3.27 -10.39
CA LYS A 168 -10.13 4.22 -11.47
C LYS A 168 -8.73 4.77 -11.42
N ARG A 169 -8.21 5.21 -12.57
CA ARG A 169 -6.96 5.97 -12.61
C ARG A 169 -7.13 7.24 -11.78
N GLY A 170 -6.14 7.54 -10.96
CA GLY A 170 -6.17 8.67 -10.05
C GLY A 170 -6.66 8.30 -8.65
N ASP A 171 -7.36 7.18 -8.47
CA ASP A 171 -7.79 6.76 -7.13
C ASP A 171 -6.57 6.53 -6.23
N ILE A 172 -6.65 7.01 -4.98
CA ILE A 172 -5.75 6.54 -3.93
C ILE A 172 -6.28 5.18 -3.45
N VAL A 173 -5.38 4.21 -3.35
CA VAL A 173 -5.73 2.80 -3.06
C VAL A 173 -4.86 2.28 -1.94
N VAL A 174 -5.48 1.59 -0.98
CA VAL A 174 -4.78 0.76 0.00
C VAL A 174 -4.67 -0.65 -0.54
N PHE A 175 -3.48 -1.23 -0.49
CA PHE A 175 -3.19 -2.58 -0.94
C PHE A 175 -2.07 -3.21 -0.14
N ASN A 176 -1.97 -4.53 -0.18
CA ASN A 176 -0.87 -5.26 0.45
C ASN A 176 0.39 -5.20 -0.41
N TYR A 177 1.56 -5.03 0.21
CA TYR A 177 2.83 -4.91 -0.50
C TYR A 177 3.10 -6.13 -1.38
N PRO A 178 3.14 -6.01 -2.72
CA PRO A 178 3.19 -7.19 -3.58
C PRO A 178 4.51 -7.95 -3.53
N SER A 179 5.60 -7.30 -3.13
CA SER A 179 6.88 -7.94 -2.93
C SER A 179 7.11 -8.46 -1.50
N GLY A 180 6.16 -8.21 -0.59
CA GLY A 180 6.25 -8.61 0.82
C GLY A 180 5.89 -10.07 1.10
N ASP A 181 5.94 -10.94 0.09
CA ASP A 181 5.70 -12.38 0.28
C ASP A 181 6.86 -13.04 1.03
N THR A 182 8.07 -12.53 0.86
CA THR A 182 9.28 -12.95 1.57
C THR A 182 9.89 -11.74 2.25
N VAL A 183 10.20 -11.84 3.55
CA VAL A 183 10.67 -10.70 4.36
C VAL A 183 11.88 -11.11 5.20
N ALA A 184 12.90 -10.27 5.20
CA ALA A 184 14.04 -10.33 6.13
C ALA A 184 13.69 -9.56 7.41
N LEU A 185 13.54 -10.25 8.56
CA LEU A 185 12.96 -9.65 9.77
C LEU A 185 13.74 -8.47 10.37
N LYS A 186 15.05 -8.36 10.12
CA LYS A 186 15.86 -7.20 10.55
C LYS A 186 15.91 -6.07 9.52
N MET A 187 15.41 -6.28 8.31
CA MET A 187 15.38 -5.31 7.23
C MET A 187 14.01 -5.25 6.54
N GLN A 188 12.93 -5.20 7.32
CA GLN A 188 11.55 -5.29 6.79
C GLN A 188 11.16 -4.12 5.88
N ASN A 189 11.85 -2.99 5.99
CA ASN A 189 11.63 -1.82 5.12
C ASN A 189 12.28 -1.98 3.73
N ALA A 190 13.16 -2.96 3.55
CA ALA A 190 13.84 -3.22 2.29
C ALA A 190 13.12 -4.34 1.50
N ASP A 191 13.17 -4.24 0.17
CA ASP A 191 12.66 -5.29 -0.70
C ASP A 191 13.60 -6.52 -0.65
N TYR A 192 13.06 -7.69 -0.30
CA TYR A 192 13.85 -8.92 -0.18
C TYR A 192 14.56 -9.32 -1.49
N TYR A 193 13.93 -9.10 -2.65
CA TYR A 193 14.51 -9.48 -3.95
C TYR A 193 15.61 -8.51 -4.37
N ALA A 194 15.45 -7.22 -4.05
CA ALA A 194 16.53 -6.24 -4.16
C ALA A 194 17.72 -6.62 -3.27
N LEU A 195 17.49 -6.98 -2.01
CA LEU A 195 18.55 -7.45 -1.11
C LEU A 195 19.29 -8.67 -1.68
N CYS A 196 18.56 -9.64 -2.24
CA CYS A 196 19.15 -10.81 -2.88
C CYS A 196 19.93 -10.47 -4.14
N LYS A 197 19.47 -9.49 -4.93
CA LYS A 197 20.18 -9.02 -6.13
C LYS A 197 21.51 -8.36 -5.77
N GLU A 198 21.53 -7.57 -4.70
CA GLU A 198 22.71 -6.83 -4.26
C GLU A 198 23.73 -7.71 -3.53
N ASN A 199 23.26 -8.59 -2.64
CA ASN A 199 24.13 -9.35 -1.72
C ASN A 199 24.33 -10.81 -2.15
N GLY A 200 23.52 -11.31 -3.09
CA GLY A 200 23.38 -12.74 -3.36
C GLY A 200 22.43 -13.42 -2.38
N ARG A 201 21.57 -14.31 -2.89
CA ARG A 201 20.55 -15.00 -2.07
C ARG A 201 21.17 -15.76 -0.91
N ASP A 202 22.25 -16.49 -1.12
CA ASP A 202 22.85 -17.32 -0.07
C ASP A 202 23.44 -16.49 1.08
N ALA A 203 23.96 -15.29 0.78
CA ALA A 203 24.41 -14.35 1.81
C ALA A 203 23.23 -13.83 2.64
N VAL A 204 22.11 -13.47 1.98
CA VAL A 204 20.89 -13.01 2.66
C VAL A 204 20.34 -14.08 3.61
N TRP A 205 20.36 -15.36 3.19
CA TRP A 205 19.82 -16.47 3.98
C TRP A 205 20.75 -16.97 5.09
N SER A 206 22.07 -16.89 4.89
CA SER A 206 23.05 -17.36 5.87
C SER A 206 23.37 -16.31 6.94
N ASN A 207 23.35 -15.02 6.62
CA ASN A 207 23.69 -13.94 7.55
C ASN A 207 22.49 -13.47 8.38
N LYS A 208 22.05 -14.30 9.33
CA LYS A 208 20.97 -13.97 10.27
C LYS A 208 21.30 -12.79 11.19
N ALA A 209 22.58 -12.50 11.41
CA ALA A 209 22.98 -11.35 12.22
C ALA A 209 22.55 -10.04 11.57
N LEU A 210 22.72 -9.93 10.25
CA LEU A 210 22.34 -8.75 9.46
C LEU A 210 20.87 -8.77 9.04
N PHE A 211 20.38 -9.87 8.44
CA PHE A 211 19.07 -9.91 7.80
C PHE A 211 17.95 -10.48 8.69
N GLY A 212 18.30 -11.16 9.78
CA GLY A 212 17.34 -11.89 10.61
C GLY A 212 16.85 -13.17 9.94
N ASP A 213 15.79 -13.76 10.48
CA ASP A 213 15.13 -14.88 9.82
C ASP A 213 14.36 -14.41 8.58
N ILE A 214 14.35 -15.27 7.55
CA ILE A 214 13.58 -15.05 6.33
C ILE A 214 12.23 -15.73 6.48
N VAL A 215 11.15 -14.94 6.45
CA VAL A 215 9.80 -15.43 6.67
C VAL A 215 8.91 -15.21 5.45
N TYR A 216 7.95 -16.11 5.27
CA TYR A 216 6.91 -15.98 4.26
C TYR A 216 5.62 -15.39 4.84
N ARG A 217 4.92 -14.56 4.05
CA ARG A 217 3.62 -13.97 4.41
C ARG A 217 2.58 -14.11 3.30
N PRO A 218 1.38 -14.65 3.59
CA PRO A 218 0.28 -14.69 2.64
C PRO A 218 -0.19 -13.26 2.31
N ALA A 219 -0.82 -13.07 1.15
CA ALA A 219 -1.13 -11.75 0.59
C ALA A 219 -1.92 -10.85 1.55
N ASP A 220 -2.86 -11.40 2.33
CA ASP A 220 -3.65 -10.64 3.32
C ASP A 220 -2.90 -10.27 4.62
N ARG A 221 -1.69 -10.81 4.81
CA ARG A 221 -0.82 -10.55 5.98
C ARG A 221 0.42 -9.75 5.68
N ARG A 222 0.61 -9.30 4.45
CA ARG A 222 1.71 -8.39 4.09
C ARG A 222 1.40 -6.98 4.57
N GLU A 223 2.43 -6.15 4.62
CA GLU A 223 2.37 -4.72 4.91
C GLU A 223 1.35 -4.02 4.02
N ASN A 224 0.73 -2.96 4.52
CA ASN A 224 -0.24 -2.19 3.74
C ASN A 224 0.42 -0.91 3.22
N TYR A 225 0.28 -0.68 1.92
CA TYR A 225 0.81 0.48 1.22
C TYR A 225 -0.35 1.31 0.69
N VAL A 226 -0.15 2.63 0.60
CA VAL A 226 -1.13 3.56 0.07
C VAL A 226 -0.47 4.33 -1.05
N LYS A 227 -1.03 4.26 -2.26
CA LYS A 227 -0.49 4.89 -3.48
C LYS A 227 -1.63 5.30 -4.40
N ARG A 228 -1.32 6.09 -5.42
CA ARG A 228 -2.25 6.45 -6.49
C ARG A 228 -2.21 5.43 -7.62
N CYS A 229 -3.38 5.00 -8.10
CA CYS A 229 -3.50 4.13 -9.26
C CYS A 229 -3.21 4.92 -10.53
N MET A 230 -2.07 4.66 -11.17
CA MET A 230 -1.65 5.35 -12.40
C MET A 230 -1.85 4.51 -13.65
N GLY A 231 -1.95 3.18 -13.54
CA GLY A 231 -2.17 2.26 -14.66
C GLY A 231 -3.22 1.20 -14.34
N LEU A 232 -4.13 0.96 -15.28
CA LEU A 232 -5.23 0.00 -15.17
C LEU A 232 -4.93 -1.30 -15.96
N PRO A 233 -5.66 -2.39 -15.69
CA PRO A 233 -5.44 -3.67 -16.37
C PRO A 233 -5.54 -3.55 -17.90
N GLY A 234 -4.51 -4.06 -18.59
CA GLY A 234 -4.43 -4.13 -20.05
C GLY A 234 -3.82 -2.90 -20.72
N GLU A 235 -3.48 -1.87 -19.96
CA GLU A 235 -2.86 -0.65 -20.49
C GLU A 235 -1.34 -0.77 -20.57
N VAL A 236 -0.72 0.08 -21.39
CA VAL A 236 0.72 0.30 -21.42
C VAL A 236 1.04 1.60 -20.71
N ILE A 237 1.89 1.55 -19.68
CA ILE A 237 2.36 2.72 -18.94
C ILE A 237 3.85 2.97 -19.23
N SER A 238 4.23 4.24 -19.33
CA SER A 238 5.63 4.70 -19.43
C SER A 238 5.78 6.08 -18.80
N LEU A 239 7.00 6.46 -18.43
CA LEU A 239 7.33 7.85 -18.07
C LEU A 239 8.31 8.42 -19.08
N ARG A 240 8.09 9.68 -19.48
CA ARG A 240 9.05 10.46 -20.28
C ARG A 240 9.13 11.87 -19.70
N ASN A 241 10.31 12.30 -19.29
CA ASN A 241 10.57 13.58 -18.62
C ASN A 241 9.57 13.84 -17.49
N ASP A 242 9.48 12.89 -16.56
CA ASP A 242 8.59 12.87 -15.39
C ASP A 242 7.09 12.82 -15.68
N THR A 243 6.71 12.83 -16.97
CA THR A 243 5.32 12.79 -17.40
C THR A 243 4.89 11.35 -17.62
N VAL A 244 3.77 10.96 -17.01
CA VAL A 244 3.19 9.63 -17.19
C VAL A 244 2.44 9.58 -18.52
N PHE A 245 2.65 8.52 -19.29
CA PHE A 245 1.91 8.22 -20.51
C PHE A 245 1.19 6.89 -20.38
N ILE A 246 -0.07 6.86 -20.83
CA ILE A 246 -0.89 5.66 -20.89
C ILE A 246 -1.29 5.41 -22.33
N ASN A 247 -0.94 4.25 -22.87
CA ASN A 247 -1.13 3.90 -24.27
C ASN A 247 -0.59 5.00 -25.20
N GLY A 248 0.58 5.57 -24.85
CA GLY A 248 1.22 6.66 -25.58
C GLY A 248 0.65 8.06 -25.34
N LYS A 249 -0.45 8.22 -24.58
CA LYS A 249 -1.08 9.52 -24.30
C LYS A 249 -0.65 10.09 -22.95
N ALA A 250 -0.18 11.33 -22.94
CA ALA A 250 0.25 12.04 -21.74
C ALA A 250 -0.92 12.16 -20.74
N GLN A 251 -0.63 11.96 -19.45
CA GLN A 251 -1.58 12.11 -18.35
C GLN A 251 -1.29 13.40 -17.59
N LYS A 252 -2.36 14.05 -17.14
CA LYS A 252 -2.25 15.19 -16.22
C LYS A 252 -1.66 14.70 -14.89
N ALA A 253 -0.67 15.41 -14.37
CA ALA A 253 -0.13 15.10 -13.06
C ALA A 253 -1.13 15.47 -11.94
N PRO A 254 -1.16 14.75 -10.82
CA PRO A 254 -1.91 15.16 -9.63
C PRO A 254 -1.49 16.56 -9.18
N LYS A 255 -2.41 17.34 -8.61
CA LYS A 255 -2.14 18.71 -8.17
C LYS A 255 -0.96 18.80 -7.20
N ASN A 256 -0.91 17.88 -6.24
CA ASN A 256 0.09 17.84 -5.18
C ASN A 256 1.28 16.92 -5.50
N VAL A 257 1.53 16.61 -6.78
CA VAL A 257 2.70 15.82 -7.17
C VAL A 257 3.98 16.51 -6.69
N GLN A 258 4.89 15.75 -6.08
CA GLN A 258 6.21 16.22 -5.71
C GLN A 258 7.28 15.56 -6.58
N HIS A 259 8.27 16.36 -6.92
CA HIS A 259 9.53 15.92 -7.53
C HIS A 259 10.70 16.43 -6.70
N MET A 260 11.86 15.82 -6.91
CA MET A 260 13.12 16.29 -6.36
C MET A 260 13.66 17.44 -7.19
N TYR A 261 14.10 18.51 -6.53
CA TYR A 261 14.66 19.71 -7.15
C TYR A 261 16.02 20.05 -6.55
N TYR A 262 16.80 20.76 -7.36
CA TYR A 262 17.89 21.59 -6.90
C TYR A 262 17.40 23.04 -6.80
N VAL A 263 17.78 23.73 -5.72
CA VAL A 263 17.43 25.14 -5.50
C VAL A 263 18.71 25.93 -5.25
N GLN A 264 18.96 26.93 -6.08
CA GLN A 264 20.10 27.81 -5.95
C GLN A 264 19.70 29.10 -5.24
N THR A 265 20.43 29.49 -4.21
CA THR A 265 20.27 30.78 -3.52
C THR A 265 21.51 31.65 -3.69
N ASP A 266 21.41 32.94 -3.34
CA ASP A 266 22.51 33.91 -3.35
C ASP A 266 23.61 33.68 -2.29
N GLY A 267 23.53 32.59 -1.53
CA GLY A 267 24.30 32.39 -0.30
C GLY A 267 23.44 32.42 0.96
N THR A 268 22.18 32.85 0.84
CA THR A 268 21.20 32.79 1.94
C THR A 268 20.82 31.35 2.23
N TYR A 269 20.90 30.98 3.51
CA TYR A 269 20.47 29.66 3.96
C TYR A 269 18.96 29.54 4.09
N PHE A 270 18.40 28.36 3.80
CA PHE A 270 17.00 28.06 4.12
C PHE A 270 16.76 28.15 5.64
N SER A 271 15.88 29.07 6.03
CA SER A 271 15.47 29.19 7.42
C SER A 271 14.48 28.08 7.80
N PRO A 272 14.44 27.64 9.07
CA PRO A 272 13.41 26.70 9.54
C PRO A 272 11.99 27.21 9.25
N ALA A 273 11.76 28.52 9.37
CA ALA A 273 10.47 29.15 9.08
C ALA A 273 10.05 29.03 7.61
N LEU A 274 10.98 29.13 6.65
CA LEU A 274 10.69 28.87 5.24
C LEU A 274 10.29 27.41 5.02
N LEU A 275 11.02 26.47 5.63
CA LEU A 275 10.75 25.05 5.50
C LEU A 275 9.39 24.69 6.13
N ASP A 276 9.01 25.35 7.23
CA ASP A 276 7.67 25.27 7.82
C ASP A 276 6.59 25.87 6.90
N GLU A 277 6.86 27.03 6.26
CA GLU A 277 5.96 27.68 5.28
C GLU A 277 5.66 26.79 4.07
N LEU A 278 6.67 26.05 3.61
CA LEU A 278 6.54 25.03 2.56
C LEU A 278 5.99 23.70 3.11
N GLY A 279 5.92 23.56 4.43
CA GLY A 279 5.48 22.35 5.13
C GLY A 279 6.42 21.15 4.92
N ILE A 280 7.70 21.36 4.64
CA ILE A 280 8.68 20.28 4.48
C ILE A 280 8.92 19.65 5.85
N THR A 281 8.73 18.33 5.96
CA THR A 281 8.83 17.57 7.22
C THR A 281 10.27 17.50 7.71
N ASN A 282 10.51 17.29 9.02
CA ASN A 282 11.87 17.14 9.53
C ASN A 282 12.63 15.96 8.89
N GLU A 283 11.90 14.90 8.54
CA GLU A 283 12.47 13.75 7.82
C GLU A 283 12.95 14.14 6.42
N ASP A 284 12.22 14.98 5.69
CA ASP A 284 12.67 15.45 4.38
C ASP A 284 13.77 16.52 4.53
N ARG A 285 13.73 17.36 5.57
CA ARG A 285 14.78 18.35 5.87
C ARG A 285 16.14 17.71 6.09
N SER A 286 16.20 16.57 6.80
CA SER A 286 17.46 15.88 7.07
C SER A 286 18.12 15.29 5.81
N ARG A 287 17.36 15.21 4.70
CA ARG A 287 17.86 14.74 3.40
C ARG A 287 18.32 15.88 2.50
N ILE A 288 17.93 17.12 2.81
CA ILE A 288 18.38 18.29 2.06
C ILE A 288 19.87 18.46 2.33
N SER A 289 20.66 18.40 1.27
CA SER A 289 22.09 18.67 1.32
C SER A 289 22.38 20.02 0.66
N SER A 290 23.25 20.79 1.30
CA SER A 290 23.84 22.00 0.74
C SER A 290 25.27 22.10 1.23
N THR A 291 26.25 22.05 0.34
CA THR A 291 27.61 22.44 0.70
C THR A 291 27.97 23.77 0.04
N PRO A 292 28.59 24.72 0.78
CA PRO A 292 29.03 25.99 0.21
C PRO A 292 30.03 25.85 -0.95
N ASP A 293 30.72 24.71 -1.05
CA ASP A 293 31.79 24.47 -2.02
C ASP A 293 31.35 23.60 -3.22
N ASP A 294 30.14 23.02 -3.22
CA ASP A 294 29.65 22.11 -4.27
C ASP A 294 29.69 22.73 -5.67
N LEU A 295 29.56 24.06 -5.77
CA LEU A 295 29.64 24.78 -7.02
C LEU A 295 31.02 25.37 -7.32
N GLY A 296 31.87 25.57 -6.31
CA GLY A 296 33.22 26.13 -6.48
C GLY A 296 34.16 25.22 -7.29
N GLN A 297 33.85 23.92 -7.35
CA GLN A 297 34.57 22.94 -8.17
C GLN A 297 34.27 23.03 -9.68
N PHE A 298 33.18 23.70 -10.08
CA PHE A 298 32.81 23.83 -11.48
C PHE A 298 33.32 25.14 -12.07
N ALA A 299 33.89 25.07 -13.28
CA ALA A 299 34.21 26.27 -14.03
C ALA A 299 32.92 27.08 -14.33
N PRO A 300 32.96 28.42 -14.42
CA PRO A 300 31.75 29.24 -14.60
C PRO A 300 30.86 28.82 -15.77
N HIS A 301 31.44 28.46 -16.92
CA HIS A 301 30.69 27.98 -18.08
C HIS A 301 29.96 26.64 -17.83
N ALA A 302 30.51 25.79 -16.95
CA ALA A 302 29.85 24.55 -16.55
C ALA A 302 28.62 24.84 -15.68
N ILE A 303 28.70 25.80 -14.76
CA ILE A 303 27.57 26.21 -13.91
C ILE A 303 26.38 26.69 -14.77
N GLU A 304 26.65 27.53 -15.77
CA GLU A 304 25.62 28.01 -16.69
C GLU A 304 25.05 26.89 -17.57
N ALA A 305 25.89 25.96 -18.05
CA ALA A 305 25.43 24.78 -18.80
C ALA A 305 24.50 23.88 -17.99
N LEU A 306 24.68 23.83 -16.66
CA LEU A 306 23.77 23.14 -15.73
C LEU A 306 22.46 23.88 -15.49
N GLY A 307 22.28 25.08 -16.06
CA GLY A 307 21.10 25.91 -15.88
C GLY A 307 21.09 26.72 -14.59
N LEU A 308 22.25 26.83 -13.94
CA LEU A 308 22.45 27.63 -12.73
C LEU A 308 22.98 29.02 -13.12
N LYS A 309 23.00 29.95 -12.16
CA LYS A 309 23.42 31.33 -12.38
C LYS A 309 24.76 31.64 -11.71
N MET A 310 25.52 32.52 -12.35
CA MET A 310 26.62 33.25 -11.74
C MET A 310 26.21 34.71 -11.60
N VAL A 311 26.30 35.27 -10.40
CA VAL A 311 25.98 36.69 -10.12
C VAL A 311 27.17 37.31 -9.43
N ASP A 312 27.72 38.38 -9.99
CA ASP A 312 28.91 39.08 -9.48
C ASP A 312 30.10 38.15 -9.16
N GLY A 313 30.30 37.14 -10.03
CA GLY A 313 31.37 36.13 -9.86
C GLY A 313 31.11 35.08 -8.78
N LYS A 314 29.93 35.08 -8.15
CA LYS A 314 29.53 34.10 -7.11
C LYS A 314 28.49 33.13 -7.64
N ALA A 315 28.63 31.87 -7.24
CA ALA A 315 27.71 30.77 -7.56
C ALA A 315 26.60 30.57 -6.49
N GLY A 316 26.72 31.21 -5.32
CA GLY A 316 25.77 31.06 -4.23
C GLY A 316 25.78 29.66 -3.60
N ILE A 317 24.65 29.22 -3.03
CA ILE A 317 24.50 27.88 -2.44
C ILE A 317 23.55 27.05 -3.32
N LEU A 318 23.90 25.78 -3.58
CA LEU A 318 23.01 24.82 -4.23
C LEU A 318 22.46 23.84 -3.20
N TYR A 319 21.16 23.91 -2.97
CA TYR A 319 20.41 22.88 -2.26
C TYR A 319 20.08 21.74 -3.20
N SER A 320 20.25 20.51 -2.75
CA SER A 320 19.85 19.27 -3.42
C SER A 320 18.85 18.49 -2.58
N THR A 321 18.13 17.54 -3.19
CA THR A 321 17.15 16.68 -2.51
C THR A 321 15.96 17.46 -1.92
N VAL A 322 15.56 18.55 -2.57
CA VAL A 322 14.40 19.33 -2.11
C VAL A 322 13.13 18.83 -2.81
N PHE A 323 12.23 18.17 -2.08
CA PHE A 323 10.97 17.65 -2.63
C PHE A 323 9.90 18.74 -2.69
N LEU A 324 9.52 19.19 -3.89
CA LEU A 324 8.65 20.34 -4.08
C LEU A 324 7.42 20.02 -4.94
N THR A 325 6.27 20.59 -4.57
CA THR A 325 5.08 20.67 -5.42
C THR A 325 5.15 21.90 -6.34
N PRO A 326 4.32 21.98 -7.40
CA PRO A 326 4.19 23.20 -8.20
C PRO A 326 3.98 24.47 -7.36
N ASP A 327 3.03 24.46 -6.41
CA ASP A 327 2.74 25.61 -5.55
C ASP A 327 3.94 26.03 -4.69
N MET A 328 4.76 25.08 -4.23
CA MET A 328 5.98 25.39 -3.45
C MET A 328 7.06 26.05 -4.29
N ILE A 329 7.20 25.61 -5.55
CA ILE A 329 8.15 26.20 -6.49
C ILE A 329 7.79 27.66 -6.73
N ASP A 330 6.50 27.96 -6.90
CA ASP A 330 6.03 29.33 -7.10
C ASP A 330 6.32 30.21 -5.87
N LYS A 331 6.09 29.69 -4.65
CA LYS A 331 6.47 30.39 -3.40
C LYS A 331 7.97 30.62 -3.28
N LEU A 332 8.80 29.64 -3.64
CA LEU A 332 10.26 29.76 -3.60
C LEU A 332 10.77 30.80 -4.60
N LYS A 333 10.24 30.81 -5.83
CA LYS A 333 10.61 31.78 -6.87
C LYS A 333 10.26 33.22 -6.51
N GLN A 334 9.34 33.45 -5.58
CA GLN A 334 9.02 34.79 -5.07
C GLN A 334 10.03 35.30 -4.05
N LYS A 335 10.92 34.45 -3.50
CA LYS A 335 11.94 34.87 -2.55
C LYS A 335 13.10 35.51 -3.32
N PRO A 336 13.52 36.76 -3.00
CA PRO A 336 14.51 37.50 -3.78
C PRO A 336 15.90 36.85 -3.79
N TYR A 337 16.22 36.08 -2.74
CA TYR A 337 17.48 35.34 -2.63
C TYR A 337 17.49 34.01 -3.38
N VAL A 338 16.37 33.56 -3.97
CA VAL A 338 16.31 32.32 -4.77
C VAL A 338 16.58 32.64 -6.23
N TRP A 339 17.70 32.15 -6.74
CA TRP A 339 18.16 32.41 -8.10
C TRP A 339 17.58 31.45 -9.14
N THR A 340 17.55 30.16 -8.79
CA THR A 340 17.19 29.07 -9.70
C THR A 340 16.47 27.96 -8.95
N VAL A 341 15.45 27.38 -9.57
CA VAL A 341 14.82 26.13 -9.13
C VAL A 341 14.77 25.21 -10.34
N ILE A 342 15.53 24.11 -10.32
CA ILE A 342 15.65 23.16 -11.44
C ILE A 342 15.31 21.75 -10.96
N LYS A 343 14.51 21.02 -11.73
CA LYS A 343 14.16 19.65 -11.37
C LYS A 343 15.39 18.76 -11.47
N SER A 344 15.49 17.76 -10.59
CA SER A 344 16.64 16.86 -10.54
C SER A 344 16.85 16.09 -11.86
N SER A 345 15.78 15.63 -12.50
CA SER A 345 15.86 14.97 -13.82
C SER A 345 16.48 15.87 -14.89
N ASP A 346 16.08 17.13 -14.96
CA ASP A 346 16.65 18.12 -15.89
C ASP A 346 18.11 18.42 -15.56
N PHE A 347 18.45 18.58 -14.28
CA PHE A 347 19.82 18.80 -13.83
C PHE A 347 20.73 17.62 -14.21
N MET A 348 20.32 16.38 -13.95
CA MET A 348 21.09 15.18 -14.28
C MET A 348 21.26 15.00 -15.80
N LYS A 349 20.25 15.35 -16.59
CA LYS A 349 20.36 15.34 -18.06
C LYS A 349 21.38 16.37 -18.55
N ARG A 350 21.40 17.58 -17.99
CA ARG A 350 22.41 18.61 -18.30
C ARG A 350 23.81 18.21 -17.88
N MET A 351 23.97 17.65 -16.68
CA MET A 351 25.23 17.05 -16.22
C MET A 351 25.74 16.01 -17.22
N GLY A 352 24.83 15.18 -17.74
CA GLY A 352 25.19 14.16 -18.73
C GLY A 352 25.73 14.76 -20.02
N VAL A 353 25.06 15.78 -20.56
CA VAL A 353 25.53 16.52 -21.74
C VAL A 353 26.91 17.14 -21.48
N LEU A 354 27.09 17.81 -20.34
CA LEU A 354 28.35 18.46 -19.96
C LEU A 354 29.51 17.46 -19.90
N ASN A 355 29.27 16.28 -19.33
CA ASN A 355 30.29 15.25 -19.14
C ASN A 355 30.40 14.27 -20.32
N GLY A 356 29.64 14.48 -21.41
CA GLY A 356 29.63 13.61 -22.58
C GLY A 356 29.12 12.19 -22.30
N GLN A 357 28.28 11.98 -21.29
CA GLN A 357 27.78 10.67 -20.87
C GLN A 357 26.31 10.71 -20.44
N LYS A 358 25.62 9.56 -20.48
CA LYS A 358 24.23 9.47 -19.99
C LYS A 358 24.21 9.00 -18.55
N TYR A 359 23.47 9.73 -17.70
CA TYR A 359 23.18 9.31 -16.35
C TYR A 359 21.86 8.54 -16.30
N TYR A 360 21.92 7.32 -15.80
CA TYR A 360 20.77 6.46 -15.61
C TYR A 360 20.37 6.44 -14.14
N GLN A 361 19.13 6.08 -13.86
CA GLN A 361 18.69 5.82 -12.51
C GLN A 361 19.47 4.63 -11.95
N GLU A 362 20.25 4.85 -10.89
CA GLU A 362 21.05 3.82 -10.22
C GLU A 362 20.45 3.39 -8.88
N ALA A 363 21.01 2.32 -8.30
CA ALA A 363 20.64 1.80 -6.98
C ALA A 363 20.63 2.91 -5.91
N PRO A 364 19.78 2.83 -4.86
CA PRO A 364 19.01 1.66 -4.41
C PRO A 364 17.64 1.49 -5.10
N VAL A 365 17.27 2.37 -6.02
CA VAL A 365 15.99 2.27 -6.76
C VAL A 365 16.18 1.32 -7.94
N PHE A 366 16.18 0.01 -7.68
CA PHE A 366 16.13 -0.96 -8.77
C PHE A 366 14.86 -0.75 -9.58
N LEU A 367 15.01 -0.37 -10.86
CA LEU A 367 13.88 -0.29 -11.76
C LEU A 367 13.33 -1.70 -12.01
N TYR A 368 12.03 -1.85 -11.84
CA TYR A 368 11.32 -3.05 -12.23
C TYR A 368 11.39 -3.21 -13.76
N PRO A 369 11.73 -4.40 -14.28
CA PRO A 369 11.93 -5.66 -13.55
C PRO A 369 13.33 -5.83 -12.97
N ILE A 370 13.40 -6.21 -11.68
CA ILE A 370 14.64 -6.31 -10.89
C ILE A 370 15.69 -7.22 -11.54
N ASN A 371 15.28 -8.31 -12.19
CA ASN A 371 16.20 -9.28 -12.82
C ASN A 371 16.57 -8.93 -14.27
N TYR A 372 16.27 -7.72 -14.72
CA TYR A 372 16.61 -7.24 -16.05
C TYR A 372 17.45 -5.97 -15.96
N ASN A 373 18.46 -5.82 -16.82
CA ASN A 373 19.29 -4.62 -16.87
C ASN A 373 18.55 -3.52 -17.64
N LEU A 374 17.68 -2.80 -16.95
CA LEU A 374 16.89 -1.71 -17.50
C LEU A 374 17.66 -0.39 -17.38
N LYS A 375 17.96 0.25 -18.51
CA LYS A 375 18.57 1.59 -18.54
C LYS A 375 17.49 2.63 -18.79
N ALA A 376 17.21 3.47 -17.80
CA ALA A 376 16.33 4.63 -17.95
C ALA A 376 17.03 5.88 -17.40
N GLU A 377 17.02 6.96 -18.17
CA GLU A 377 17.51 8.26 -17.69
C GLU A 377 16.60 8.79 -16.57
N TYR A 378 17.07 9.78 -15.81
CA TYR A 378 16.26 10.37 -14.75
C TYR A 378 14.96 10.98 -15.31
N GLY A 379 13.86 10.68 -14.62
CA GLY A 379 12.50 11.05 -15.02
C GLY A 379 11.85 10.16 -16.08
N ASP A 380 12.58 9.17 -16.61
CA ASP A 380 12.06 8.24 -17.62
C ASP A 380 11.77 6.86 -17.02
N TYR A 381 10.80 6.15 -17.58
CA TYR A 381 10.52 4.75 -17.26
C TYR A 381 10.00 4.09 -18.52
N PRO A 382 10.59 2.96 -18.95
CA PRO A 382 10.23 2.36 -20.23
C PRO A 382 8.80 1.86 -20.23
N ALA A 383 8.26 1.71 -21.44
CA ALA A 383 6.91 1.21 -21.62
C ALA A 383 6.79 -0.23 -21.11
N ILE A 384 5.79 -0.46 -20.26
CA ILE A 384 5.44 -1.78 -19.74
C ILE A 384 3.93 -2.00 -19.86
N TRP A 385 3.54 -3.17 -20.36
CA TRP A 385 2.14 -3.57 -20.43
C TRP A 385 1.69 -4.16 -19.10
N ILE A 386 0.54 -3.71 -18.60
CA ILE A 386 -0.03 -4.11 -17.32
C ILE A 386 -0.96 -5.31 -17.57
N PRO A 387 -0.73 -6.47 -16.91
CA PRO A 387 -1.54 -7.65 -17.20
C PRO A 387 -3.02 -7.48 -16.85
N LYS A 388 -3.87 -8.23 -17.57
CA LYS A 388 -5.32 -8.21 -17.44
C LYS A 388 -5.89 -9.61 -17.46
N ARG A 389 -6.87 -9.86 -16.61
CA ARG A 389 -7.58 -11.13 -16.53
C ARG A 389 -8.13 -11.54 -17.90
N GLY A 390 -7.89 -12.79 -18.28
CA GLY A 390 -8.34 -13.37 -19.54
C GLY A 390 -7.53 -12.95 -20.77
N VAL A 391 -6.51 -12.09 -20.63
CA VAL A 391 -5.66 -11.69 -21.75
C VAL A 391 -4.39 -12.54 -21.79
N THR A 392 -3.96 -12.91 -23.00
CA THR A 392 -2.81 -13.77 -23.24
C THR A 392 -1.54 -12.97 -23.58
N LEU A 393 -0.46 -13.21 -22.84
CA LEU A 393 0.90 -12.80 -23.21
C LEU A 393 1.56 -13.90 -24.04
N ARG A 394 2.21 -13.54 -25.15
CA ARG A 394 3.03 -14.45 -25.98
C ARG A 394 4.52 -14.31 -25.62
N PHE A 395 5.25 -15.41 -25.57
CA PHE A 395 6.71 -15.48 -25.41
C PHE A 395 7.40 -15.67 -26.78
N ASP A 396 7.07 -14.81 -27.74
CA ASP A 396 7.52 -14.86 -29.14
C ASP A 396 8.70 -13.91 -29.45
N LYS A 397 8.75 -12.77 -28.76
CA LYS A 397 9.75 -11.71 -28.91
C LYS A 397 10.13 -11.14 -27.55
N ASN A 398 11.38 -10.70 -27.40
CA ASN A 398 11.94 -10.12 -26.17
C ASN A 398 11.66 -11.03 -24.95
N VAL A 399 11.90 -12.32 -25.11
CA VAL A 399 11.52 -13.34 -24.11
C VAL A 399 12.18 -13.07 -22.77
N ASP A 400 13.49 -12.77 -22.73
CA ASP A 400 14.20 -12.43 -21.48
C ASP A 400 13.54 -11.28 -20.71
N TYR A 401 13.17 -10.21 -21.41
CA TYR A 401 12.48 -9.07 -20.81
C TYR A 401 11.09 -9.47 -20.31
N LYS A 402 10.30 -10.18 -21.11
CA LYS A 402 8.96 -10.64 -20.72
C LYS A 402 9.02 -11.58 -19.52
N VAL A 403 9.99 -12.48 -19.48
CA VAL A 403 10.21 -13.34 -18.32
C VAL A 403 10.52 -12.50 -17.10
N ALA A 404 11.48 -11.59 -17.16
CA ALA A 404 11.81 -10.73 -16.04
C ALA A 404 10.62 -9.86 -15.59
N ALA A 405 9.82 -9.37 -16.53
CA ALA A 405 8.65 -8.52 -16.28
C ALA A 405 7.40 -9.27 -15.81
N TYR A 406 7.24 -10.58 -16.09
CA TYR A 406 5.97 -11.26 -15.84
C TYR A 406 6.09 -12.58 -15.06
N GLU A 407 7.30 -13.10 -14.82
CA GLU A 407 7.51 -14.31 -14.00
C GLU A 407 6.80 -14.20 -12.66
N ARG A 408 6.95 -13.06 -11.97
CA ARG A 408 6.36 -12.85 -10.64
C ARG A 408 4.83 -12.95 -10.64
N CYS A 409 4.19 -12.43 -11.68
CA CYS A 409 2.74 -12.55 -11.87
C CYS A 409 2.32 -14.00 -12.02
N ILE A 410 3.01 -14.74 -12.88
CA ILE A 410 2.66 -16.12 -13.22
C ILE A 410 2.97 -17.05 -12.03
N LYS A 411 4.11 -16.87 -11.38
CA LYS A 411 4.66 -17.74 -10.35
C LYS A 411 4.10 -17.41 -8.96
N ASN A 412 4.37 -16.20 -8.47
CA ASN A 412 4.11 -15.84 -7.07
C ASN A 412 2.66 -15.42 -6.85
N TYR A 413 2.03 -14.74 -7.81
CA TYR A 413 0.67 -14.21 -7.66
C TYR A 413 -0.41 -15.18 -8.14
N GLU A 414 -0.16 -15.92 -9.23
CA GLU A 414 -1.13 -16.87 -9.78
C GLU A 414 -0.81 -18.35 -9.51
N GLY A 415 0.27 -18.61 -8.75
CA GLY A 415 0.55 -19.91 -8.13
C GLY A 415 0.99 -21.00 -9.10
N ASN A 416 1.65 -20.66 -10.20
CA ASN A 416 2.17 -21.66 -11.16
C ASN A 416 3.65 -21.99 -10.89
N ASP A 417 4.06 -23.22 -11.20
CA ASP A 417 5.50 -23.51 -11.37
C ASP A 417 5.96 -22.82 -12.66
N PHE A 418 7.01 -22.01 -12.57
CA PHE A 418 7.55 -21.24 -13.69
C PHE A 418 9.06 -21.43 -13.76
N ARG A 419 9.56 -21.82 -14.94
CA ARG A 419 10.99 -21.96 -15.23
C ARG A 419 11.33 -21.32 -16.56
N TYR A 420 12.53 -20.75 -16.63
CA TYR A 420 13.08 -20.14 -17.84
C TYR A 420 14.51 -20.63 -18.05
N GLU A 421 14.70 -21.49 -19.04
CA GLU A 421 15.97 -22.16 -19.30
C GLU A 421 16.18 -22.32 -20.81
N GLY A 422 17.38 -22.00 -21.30
CA GLY A 422 17.72 -22.13 -22.72
C GLY A 422 16.82 -21.30 -23.66
N GLY A 423 16.33 -20.14 -23.20
CA GLY A 423 15.43 -19.27 -23.98
C GLY A 423 13.98 -19.76 -24.05
N LYS A 424 13.62 -20.81 -23.31
CA LYS A 424 12.28 -21.41 -23.32
C LYS A 424 11.61 -21.28 -21.96
N VAL A 425 10.32 -20.96 -21.99
CA VAL A 425 9.46 -20.86 -20.80
C VAL A 425 8.77 -22.19 -20.57
N TYR A 426 8.74 -22.63 -19.32
CA TYR A 426 7.98 -23.79 -18.87
C TYR A 426 7.03 -23.37 -17.76
N ILE A 427 5.76 -23.75 -17.89
CA ILE A 427 4.71 -23.47 -16.91
C ILE A 427 4.08 -24.79 -16.51
N ASN A 428 4.09 -25.10 -15.20
CA ASN A 428 3.57 -26.36 -14.65
C ASN A 428 4.15 -27.61 -15.35
N GLY A 429 5.47 -27.58 -15.61
CA GLY A 429 6.22 -28.67 -16.23
C GLY A 429 6.10 -28.78 -17.76
N GLN A 430 5.30 -27.93 -18.41
CA GLN A 430 5.12 -27.96 -19.87
C GLN A 430 5.76 -26.74 -20.52
N GLN A 431 6.42 -26.93 -21.67
CA GLN A 431 6.93 -25.81 -22.45
C GLN A 431 5.75 -24.96 -22.93
N ALA A 432 5.80 -23.65 -22.68
CA ALA A 432 4.73 -22.72 -22.97
C ALA A 432 5.23 -21.60 -23.90
N ASP A 433 4.48 -21.33 -24.96
CA ASP A 433 4.68 -20.18 -25.85
C ASP A 433 3.90 -18.94 -25.38
N SER A 434 3.07 -19.10 -24.35
CA SER A 434 2.11 -18.10 -23.92
C SER A 434 1.57 -18.35 -22.52
N TYR A 435 0.95 -17.33 -21.93
CA TYR A 435 0.24 -17.43 -20.66
C TYR A 435 -0.99 -16.52 -20.64
N THR A 436 -2.12 -17.01 -20.14
CA THR A 436 -3.35 -16.23 -19.96
C THR A 436 -3.53 -15.88 -18.49
N PHE A 437 -3.54 -14.58 -18.19
CA PHE A 437 -3.61 -14.11 -16.81
C PHE A 437 -4.96 -14.40 -16.16
N LYS A 438 -4.91 -14.83 -14.90
CA LYS A 438 -6.09 -15.12 -14.07
C LYS A 438 -6.48 -13.94 -13.21
N LEU A 439 -5.64 -12.92 -13.07
CA LEU A 439 -5.88 -11.73 -12.26
C LEU A 439 -5.81 -10.45 -13.10
N ASP A 440 -6.51 -9.42 -12.65
CA ASP A 440 -6.28 -8.04 -13.06
C ASP A 440 -5.13 -7.43 -12.27
N TYR A 441 -4.33 -6.59 -12.93
CA TYR A 441 -3.16 -5.96 -12.34
C TYR A 441 -3.19 -4.44 -12.49
N TYR A 442 -2.55 -3.75 -11.56
CA TYR A 442 -2.53 -2.30 -11.48
C TYR A 442 -1.10 -1.80 -11.34
N PHE A 443 -0.85 -0.58 -11.82
CA PHE A 443 0.40 0.13 -11.62
C PHE A 443 0.16 1.29 -10.66
N MET A 444 0.77 1.22 -9.48
CA MET A 444 0.57 2.17 -8.39
C MET A 444 1.80 3.05 -8.25
N MET A 445 1.62 4.37 -8.11
CA MET A 445 2.72 5.33 -7.94
C MET A 445 2.47 6.24 -6.74
N GLY A 446 3.54 6.66 -6.07
CA GLY A 446 3.48 7.74 -5.10
C GLY A 446 3.27 9.09 -5.78
N ASP A 447 2.69 10.03 -5.04
CA ASP A 447 2.61 11.42 -5.48
C ASP A 447 3.94 12.14 -5.25
N ASN A 448 4.72 11.69 -4.26
CA ASN A 448 6.13 12.08 -4.12
C ASN A 448 7.01 11.18 -5.00
N ARG A 449 7.14 11.57 -6.27
CA ARG A 449 7.64 10.71 -7.36
C ARG A 449 9.08 10.27 -7.17
N ASP A 450 9.91 11.11 -6.58
CA ASP A 450 11.33 10.82 -6.37
C ASP A 450 11.63 10.31 -4.95
N ASN A 451 10.60 10.19 -4.11
CA ASN A 451 10.68 9.63 -2.74
C ASN A 451 9.55 8.61 -2.49
N SER A 452 9.42 7.65 -3.41
CA SER A 452 8.39 6.62 -3.30
C SER A 452 8.87 5.28 -3.85
N ALA A 453 8.96 4.28 -2.98
CA ALA A 453 8.98 2.88 -3.38
C ALA A 453 7.58 2.47 -3.87
N ASP A 454 7.43 2.33 -5.18
CA ASP A 454 6.16 2.02 -5.86
C ASP A 454 6.35 1.10 -7.06
N SER A 455 5.35 0.95 -7.93
CA SER A 455 5.38 -0.04 -9.02
C SER A 455 6.56 0.11 -9.98
N ARG A 456 7.22 1.28 -10.01
CA ARG A 456 8.49 1.46 -10.75
C ARG A 456 9.63 0.62 -10.18
N ALA A 457 9.57 0.23 -8.91
CA ALA A 457 10.60 -0.54 -8.21
C ALA A 457 10.23 -2.02 -8.05
N TRP A 458 8.98 -2.34 -7.66
CA TRP A 458 8.55 -3.71 -7.35
C TRP A 458 7.55 -4.30 -8.35
N GLY A 459 7.11 -3.55 -9.34
CA GLY A 459 6.22 -4.03 -10.41
C GLY A 459 4.73 -3.93 -10.07
N PHE A 460 3.95 -4.89 -10.53
CA PHE A 460 2.49 -4.78 -10.53
C PHE A 460 1.81 -5.11 -9.20
N VAL A 461 0.66 -4.50 -8.94
CA VAL A 461 -0.27 -4.90 -7.88
C VAL A 461 -1.34 -5.81 -8.47
N PRO A 462 -1.37 -7.11 -8.15
CA PRO A 462 -2.49 -7.96 -8.51
C PRO A 462 -3.75 -7.58 -7.72
N GLU A 463 -4.92 -7.81 -8.30
CA GLU A 463 -6.20 -7.45 -7.70
C GLU A 463 -6.43 -8.08 -6.33
N ASP A 464 -5.88 -9.25 -6.02
CA ASP A 464 -6.02 -9.95 -4.73
C ASP A 464 -5.29 -9.25 -3.56
N HIS A 465 -4.42 -8.29 -3.87
CA HIS A 465 -3.75 -7.43 -2.91
C HIS A 465 -4.53 -6.14 -2.62
N ILE A 466 -5.53 -5.80 -3.42
CA ILE A 466 -6.34 -4.59 -3.22
C ILE A 466 -7.18 -4.74 -1.95
N VAL A 467 -6.93 -3.85 -0.99
CA VAL A 467 -7.64 -3.80 0.29
C VAL A 467 -8.89 -2.94 0.17
N GLY A 468 -8.77 -1.71 -0.33
CA GLY A 468 -9.90 -0.78 -0.36
C GLY A 468 -9.55 0.66 -0.69
N LYS A 469 -10.57 1.51 -0.62
CA LYS A 469 -10.54 2.94 -0.95
C LYS A 469 -10.49 3.79 0.33
N PRO A 470 -9.47 4.63 0.54
CA PRO A 470 -9.53 5.67 1.57
C PRO A 470 -10.71 6.61 1.32
N LEU A 471 -11.57 6.80 2.32
CA LEU A 471 -12.72 7.70 2.22
C LEU A 471 -12.38 9.08 2.80
N PHE A 472 -11.93 9.11 4.05
CA PHE A 472 -11.63 10.33 4.79
C PHE A 472 -10.54 10.08 5.83
N ILE A 473 -9.91 11.17 6.28
CA ILE A 473 -8.93 11.17 7.36
C ILE A 473 -9.70 11.34 8.68
N TRP A 474 -9.72 10.34 9.56
CA TRP A 474 -10.48 10.44 10.82
C TRP A 474 -9.63 11.00 11.98
N LEU A 475 -8.31 10.92 11.86
CA LEU A 475 -7.34 11.50 12.78
C LEU A 475 -6.08 11.86 11.99
N SER A 476 -5.41 12.96 12.34
CA SER A 476 -4.07 13.28 11.83
C SER A 476 -3.22 13.77 12.98
N ILE A 477 -2.07 13.13 13.18
CA ILE A 477 -1.07 13.53 14.18
C ILE A 477 0.16 14.04 13.45
N ASP A 478 0.59 15.23 13.82
CA ASP A 478 1.86 15.77 13.37
C ASP A 478 3.01 15.07 14.09
N LYS A 479 3.80 14.29 13.34
CA LYS A 479 4.93 13.55 13.90
C LYS A 479 6.03 14.50 14.41
N ASP A 480 6.20 15.65 13.79
CA ASP A 480 7.25 16.62 14.14
C ASP A 480 6.84 17.45 15.36
N LYS A 481 5.55 17.79 15.48
CA LYS A 481 5.02 18.63 16.57
C LYS A 481 4.36 17.85 17.71
N GLY A 482 4.07 16.57 17.52
CA GLY A 482 3.31 15.74 18.46
C GLY A 482 1.85 16.16 18.66
N SER A 483 1.31 17.03 17.79
CA SER A 483 -0.01 17.65 17.94
C SER A 483 -1.01 17.17 16.90
N ILE A 484 -2.30 17.29 17.19
CA ILE A 484 -3.37 16.93 16.25
C ILE A 484 -3.51 18.03 15.18
N ARG A 485 -3.58 17.64 13.90
CA ARG A 485 -3.87 18.53 12.78
C ARG A 485 -5.39 18.66 12.58
N TRP A 486 -6.01 19.54 13.37
CA TRP A 486 -7.47 19.72 13.44
C TRP A 486 -8.13 20.03 12.09
N ASP A 487 -7.44 20.74 11.21
CA ASP A 487 -7.88 21.10 9.86
C ASP A 487 -8.04 19.91 8.90
N ARG A 488 -7.47 18.74 9.27
CA ARG A 488 -7.53 17.52 8.44
C ARG A 488 -8.59 16.52 8.91
N LEU A 489 -9.11 16.66 10.13
CA LEU A 489 -10.09 15.71 10.67
C LEU A 489 -11.37 15.72 9.82
N PHE A 490 -11.82 14.53 9.46
CA PHE A 490 -12.99 14.24 8.62
C PHE A 490 -12.94 14.88 7.22
N THR A 491 -11.75 15.25 6.74
CA THR A 491 -11.56 15.71 5.35
C THR A 491 -11.42 14.53 4.39
N SER A 492 -11.80 14.74 3.13
CA SER A 492 -11.65 13.75 2.07
C SER A 492 -10.21 13.24 1.96
N ALA A 493 -10.06 11.93 1.83
CA ALA A 493 -8.76 11.33 1.49
C ALA A 493 -8.43 11.51 0.01
N GLU A 494 -9.43 11.77 -0.83
CA GLU A 494 -9.24 12.18 -2.22
C GLU A 494 -8.96 13.68 -2.26
N LYS A 495 -7.69 14.03 -2.47
CA LYS A 495 -7.27 15.39 -2.79
C LYS A 495 -6.83 15.40 -4.24
N ASP A 496 -7.73 15.84 -5.12
CA ASP A 496 -7.48 16.01 -6.55
C ASP A 496 -6.91 17.39 -6.88
#